data_AF-A0A2E8E2K9-F1
#
_entry.id   AF-A0A2E8E2K9-F1
#
_cell.length_a   1.000
_cell.length_b   1.000
_cell.length_c   1.000
_cell.angle_alpha   90.00
_cell.angle_beta   90.00
_cell.angle_gamma   90.00
#
_symmetry.space_group_name_H-M   'P 1'
#
loop_
_entity.id
_entity.type
_entity.pdbx_description
1 polymer ?
#
loop_
_entity_poly.entity_id
_entity_poly.type
_entity_poly.pdbx_seq_one_letter_code
_entity_poly.pdbx_strand_id
1 'polypeptide(L)'
;MLPFGGINETVMWGNYWMVEQLLGSGVHGVLLAHANSPEVVEIMVQAARYPHAPRADGIGEGLRGNGGQNFAARIWGVSSQEYQRMADVWPFNPDGELLLGLKIENRHALENAEASVSVPGVGFAEWGPGDMSLSYNVNRRDNPQVLADARTRVLAATKAAGIPFLNQMNAETIEAMIDEGVRIGANPGADVADQGRRYTNRRMPW
;
A
#
# COMPACT_ATOMS: atom_id res chain seq x y z
N MET A 1 13.75 -3.96 6.30
CA MET A 1 12.88 -3.53 7.42
C MET A 1 12.08 -2.35 6.91
N LEU A 2 10.75 -2.33 7.07
CA LEU A 2 9.96 -1.13 6.82
C LEU A 2 10.30 -0.09 7.91
N PRO A 3 10.44 1.20 7.59
CA PRO A 3 11.14 2.15 8.47
C PRO A 3 10.43 2.46 9.79
N PHE A 4 9.09 2.37 9.82
CA PHE A 4 8.25 2.60 11.00
C PHE A 4 6.94 1.81 10.89
N GLY A 5 6.24 1.62 12.01
CA GLY A 5 4.93 0.96 12.07
C GLY A 5 3.80 1.94 12.39
N GLY A 6 2.62 1.71 11.80
CA GLY A 6 1.38 2.45 12.05
C GLY A 6 0.74 2.13 13.40
N ILE A 7 1.49 2.22 14.49
CA ILE A 7 1.06 1.73 15.81
C ILE A 7 -0.02 2.62 16.43
N ASN A 8 0.19 3.93 16.41
CA ASN A 8 -0.74 4.97 16.87
C ASN A 8 -0.33 6.34 16.31
N GLU A 9 -1.17 7.35 16.53
CA GLU A 9 -0.94 8.72 16.03
C GLU A 9 0.36 9.34 16.56
N THR A 10 0.71 9.13 17.83
CA THR A 10 1.95 9.69 18.40
C THR A 10 3.19 9.19 17.67
N VAL A 11 3.24 7.88 17.37
CA VAL A 11 4.34 7.29 16.59
C VAL A 11 4.32 7.83 15.16
N MET A 12 3.15 7.92 14.52
CA MET A 12 3.05 8.42 13.15
C MET A 12 3.45 9.89 13.03
N TRP A 13 2.91 10.77 13.88
CA TRP A 13 3.29 12.19 13.91
C TRP A 13 4.75 12.41 14.30
N GLY A 14 5.33 11.56 15.16
CA GLY A 14 6.76 11.63 15.48
C GLY A 14 7.68 11.18 14.34
N ASN A 15 7.17 10.39 13.40
CA ASN A 15 7.98 9.72 12.37
C ASN A 15 7.52 10.00 10.93
N TYR A 16 6.56 10.91 10.69
CA TYR A 16 6.05 11.18 9.34
C TYR A 16 7.15 11.57 8.34
N TRP A 17 8.21 12.24 8.83
CA TRP A 17 9.40 12.60 8.06
C TRP A 17 10.08 11.39 7.39
N MET A 18 9.90 10.17 7.91
CA MET A 18 10.42 8.95 7.29
C MET A 18 9.70 8.63 5.97
N VAL A 19 8.41 8.95 5.85
CA VAL A 19 7.67 8.87 4.58
C VAL A 19 8.30 9.82 3.56
N GLU A 20 8.53 11.07 3.96
CA GLU A 20 9.15 12.08 3.10
C GLU A 20 10.55 11.67 2.66
N GLN A 21 11.35 11.13 3.58
CA GLN A 21 12.71 10.68 3.30
C GLN A 21 12.71 9.51 2.31
N LEU A 22 11.83 8.52 2.51
CA LEU A 22 11.68 7.42 1.57
C LEU A 22 11.28 7.93 0.18
N LEU A 23 10.23 8.74 0.08
CA LEU A 23 9.78 9.29 -1.20
C LEU A 23 10.84 10.18 -1.86
N GLY A 24 11.60 10.94 -1.06
CA GLY A 24 12.74 11.74 -1.49
C GLY A 24 13.90 10.91 -2.05
N SER A 25 13.98 9.61 -1.75
CA SER A 25 14.97 8.69 -2.33
C SER A 25 14.60 8.21 -3.75
N GLY A 26 13.41 8.54 -4.24
CA GLY A 26 12.95 8.19 -5.59
C GLY A 26 12.07 6.94 -5.66
N VAL A 27 11.64 6.37 -4.53
CA VAL A 27 10.64 5.29 -4.54
C VAL A 27 9.24 5.81 -4.95
N HIS A 28 8.41 4.94 -5.51
CA HIS A 28 7.08 5.27 -6.04
C HIS A 28 5.94 4.94 -5.05
N GLY A 29 6.25 4.75 -3.77
CA GLY A 29 5.24 4.33 -2.82
C GLY A 29 5.81 3.89 -1.48
N VAL A 30 4.90 3.77 -0.51
CA VAL A 30 5.19 3.31 0.84
C VAL A 30 4.15 2.27 1.23
N LEU A 31 4.61 1.18 1.83
CA LEU A 31 3.77 0.14 2.40
C LEU A 31 3.83 0.24 3.93
N LEU A 32 2.73 0.65 4.57
CA LEU A 32 2.64 0.83 6.02
C LEU A 32 2.53 -0.51 6.73
N ALA A 33 3.55 -0.85 7.53
CA ALA A 33 3.50 -1.99 8.43
C ALA A 33 2.57 -1.69 9.61
N HIS A 34 1.92 -2.73 10.14
CA HIS A 34 1.05 -2.63 11.32
C HIS A 34 0.06 -1.45 11.23
N ALA A 35 -0.72 -1.36 10.16
CA ALA A 35 -1.72 -0.28 9.99
C ALA A 35 -2.88 -0.46 10.98
N ASN A 36 -2.66 -0.11 12.26
CA ASN A 36 -3.53 -0.51 13.36
C ASN A 36 -4.85 0.26 13.43
N SER A 37 -4.93 1.45 12.82
CA SER A 37 -6.12 2.31 12.86
C SER A 37 -6.24 3.13 11.56
N PRO A 38 -7.41 3.72 11.24
CA PRO A 38 -7.54 4.61 10.09
C PRO A 38 -6.74 5.92 10.26
N GLU A 39 -6.63 6.45 11.47
CA GLU A 39 -5.94 7.73 11.74
C GLU A 39 -4.45 7.65 11.39
N VAL A 40 -3.77 6.53 11.70
CA VAL A 40 -2.37 6.34 11.29
C VAL A 40 -2.20 6.29 9.77
N VAL A 41 -3.21 5.78 9.05
CA VAL A 41 -3.21 5.74 7.59
C VAL A 41 -3.39 7.13 7.03
N GLU A 42 -4.32 7.93 7.57
CA GLU A 42 -4.53 9.32 7.19
C GLU A 42 -3.26 10.16 7.35
N ILE A 43 -2.48 9.93 8.41
CA ILE A 43 -1.19 10.60 8.61
C ILE A 43 -0.17 10.19 7.55
N MET A 44 -0.09 8.91 7.18
CA MET A 44 0.79 8.46 6.09
C MET A 44 0.41 9.13 4.77
N VAL A 45 -0.90 9.20 4.47
CA VAL A 45 -1.39 9.87 3.26
C VAL A 45 -0.98 11.35 3.28
N GLN A 46 -1.21 12.08 4.39
CA GLN A 46 -0.76 13.48 4.51
C GLN A 46 0.76 13.61 4.33
N ALA A 47 1.55 12.73 4.93
CA ALA A 47 3.01 12.73 4.81
C ALA A 47 3.53 12.50 3.38
N ALA A 48 2.75 11.80 2.54
CA ALA A 48 3.11 11.53 1.15
C ALA A 48 2.78 12.67 0.19
N ARG A 49 1.95 13.65 0.60
CA ARG A 49 1.42 14.70 -0.27
C ARG A 49 2.07 16.05 0.01
N TYR A 50 2.23 16.85 -1.03
CA TYR A 50 2.69 18.23 -0.89
C TYR A 50 1.57 19.14 -0.33
N PRO A 51 1.90 20.20 0.43
CA PRO A 51 0.90 21.15 0.95
C PRO A 51 0.05 21.83 -0.13
N HIS A 52 0.61 22.00 -1.34
CA HIS A 52 -0.10 22.62 -2.47
C HIS A 52 -0.93 21.62 -3.30
N ALA A 53 -0.94 20.34 -2.93
CA ALA A 53 -1.75 19.34 -3.61
C ALA A 53 -3.26 19.68 -3.46
N PRO A 54 -4.12 19.36 -4.44
CA PRO A 54 -5.55 19.59 -4.31
C PRO A 54 -6.11 18.92 -3.06
N ARG A 55 -7.01 19.64 -2.38
CA ARG A 55 -7.72 19.13 -1.19
C ARG A 55 -8.37 17.79 -1.52
N ALA A 56 -8.10 16.79 -0.68
CA ALA A 56 -8.84 15.53 -0.69
C ALA A 56 -9.83 15.52 0.47
N ASP A 57 -11.08 15.19 0.19
CA ASP A 57 -12.07 15.01 1.23
C ASP A 57 -11.66 13.86 2.16
N GLY A 58 -11.81 14.08 3.47
CA GLY A 58 -11.42 13.11 4.50
C GLY A 58 -9.93 13.04 4.81
N ILE A 59 -9.08 13.85 4.15
CA ILE A 59 -7.64 13.92 4.42
C ILE A 59 -7.22 15.37 4.70
N GLY A 60 -6.34 15.55 5.68
CA GLY A 60 -5.77 16.86 6.02
C GLY A 60 -4.81 17.40 4.95
N GLU A 61 -4.18 18.55 5.25
CA GLU A 61 -3.18 19.16 4.37
C GLU A 61 -1.96 18.23 4.21
N GLY A 62 -1.37 18.21 3.01
CA GLY A 62 -0.13 17.47 2.76
C GLY A 62 1.04 18.07 3.54
N LEU A 63 1.95 17.24 4.04
CA LEU A 63 3.05 17.66 4.92
C LEU A 63 4.40 17.71 4.20
N ARG A 64 4.48 17.17 2.98
CA ARG A 64 5.74 16.92 2.30
C ARG A 64 6.47 18.23 1.99
N GLY A 65 7.68 18.37 2.52
CA GLY A 65 8.51 19.56 2.41
C GLY A 65 9.22 19.72 1.06
N ASN A 66 9.62 20.95 0.78
CA ASN A 66 10.55 21.28 -0.30
C ASN A 66 11.99 20.99 0.14
N GLY A 67 12.78 20.34 -0.72
CA GLY A 67 14.21 20.09 -0.50
C GLY A 67 14.66 18.70 -0.95
N GLY A 68 13.76 17.71 -0.92
CA GLY A 68 14.05 16.32 -1.32
C GLY A 68 13.78 15.99 -2.79
N GLN A 69 13.04 16.84 -3.51
CA GLN A 69 12.53 16.54 -4.84
C GLN A 69 13.62 16.42 -5.91
N ASN A 70 14.72 17.17 -5.81
CA ASN A 70 15.73 17.20 -6.87
C ASN A 70 16.40 15.85 -7.09
N PHE A 71 16.67 15.12 -6.00
CA PHE A 71 17.27 13.79 -6.09
C PHE A 71 16.27 12.78 -6.68
N ALA A 72 15.05 12.75 -6.15
CA ALA A 72 13.99 11.87 -6.65
C ALA A 72 13.65 12.15 -8.14
N ALA A 73 13.53 13.41 -8.53
CA ALA A 73 13.28 13.83 -9.91
C ALA A 73 14.36 13.31 -10.87
N ARG A 74 15.64 13.35 -10.46
CA ARG A 74 16.74 12.77 -11.24
C ARG A 74 16.61 11.26 -11.42
N ILE A 75 16.19 10.54 -10.38
CA ILE A 75 15.94 9.09 -10.46
C ILE A 75 14.78 8.80 -11.42
N TRP A 76 13.73 9.63 -11.39
CA TRP A 76 12.55 9.51 -12.25
C TRP A 76 12.80 10.00 -13.69
N GLY A 77 13.92 10.66 -13.95
CA GLY A 77 14.26 11.19 -15.28
C GLY A 77 13.42 12.41 -15.69
N VAL A 78 12.89 13.17 -14.74
CA VAL A 78 12.01 14.33 -14.96
C VAL A 78 12.58 15.59 -14.30
N SER A 79 12.05 16.76 -14.65
CA SER A 79 12.36 17.99 -13.93
C SER A 79 11.79 18.00 -12.51
N SER A 80 12.35 18.80 -11.61
CA SER A 80 11.82 18.95 -10.24
C SER A 80 10.39 19.50 -10.19
N GLN A 81 9.97 20.23 -11.23
CA GLN A 81 8.61 20.77 -11.37
C GLN A 81 7.65 19.66 -11.78
N GLU A 82 8.02 18.87 -12.79
CA GLU A 82 7.26 17.68 -13.18
C GLU A 82 7.14 16.69 -12.04
N TYR A 83 8.24 16.43 -11.32
CA TYR A 83 8.23 15.57 -10.15
C TYR A 83 7.22 16.03 -9.10
N GLN A 84 7.24 17.30 -8.69
CA GLN A 84 6.28 17.79 -7.69
C GLN A 84 4.82 17.67 -8.16
N ARG A 85 4.57 17.76 -9.47
CA ARG A 85 3.25 17.58 -10.06
C ARG A 85 2.78 16.12 -10.05
N MET A 86 3.65 15.17 -10.35
CA MET A 86 3.29 13.73 -10.46
C MET A 86 3.53 12.92 -9.18
N ALA A 87 4.41 13.37 -8.29
CA ALA A 87 4.72 12.71 -7.02
C ALA A 87 3.66 13.06 -5.95
N ASP A 88 2.40 12.85 -6.31
CA ASP A 88 1.22 12.89 -5.45
C ASP A 88 0.57 11.49 -5.41
N VAL A 89 -0.26 11.27 -4.41
CA VAL A 89 -0.90 9.98 -4.16
C VAL A 89 -1.98 9.68 -5.20
N TRP A 90 -1.86 8.54 -5.87
CA TRP A 90 -2.95 7.96 -6.66
C TRP A 90 -3.98 7.31 -5.71
N PRO A 91 -5.30 7.51 -5.88
CA PRO A 91 -5.97 8.08 -7.06
C PRO A 91 -6.34 9.57 -6.94
N PHE A 92 -5.89 10.31 -5.92
CA PHE A 92 -6.27 11.73 -5.78
C PHE A 92 -5.79 12.58 -6.94
N ASN A 93 -4.56 12.34 -7.37
CA ASN A 93 -4.04 12.88 -8.60
C ASN A 93 -4.16 11.81 -9.70
N PRO A 94 -4.94 12.06 -10.77
CA PRO A 94 -5.01 11.16 -11.91
C PRO A 94 -3.65 10.95 -12.61
N ASP A 95 -2.75 11.93 -12.52
CA ASP A 95 -1.36 11.84 -12.97
C ASP A 95 -0.39 11.50 -11.82
N GLY A 96 -0.95 11.08 -10.68
CA GLY A 96 -0.21 10.69 -9.48
C GLY A 96 0.48 9.36 -9.67
N GLU A 97 1.75 9.30 -9.30
CA GLU A 97 2.62 8.13 -9.47
C GLU A 97 3.01 7.51 -8.11
N LEU A 98 2.46 8.00 -7.00
CA LEU A 98 2.69 7.43 -5.67
C LEU A 98 1.58 6.45 -5.29
N LEU A 99 1.97 5.19 -5.04
CA LEU A 99 1.06 4.14 -4.59
C LEU A 99 1.29 3.82 -3.11
N LEU A 100 0.29 4.12 -2.27
CA LEU A 100 0.34 3.80 -0.85
C LEU A 100 -0.36 2.48 -0.55
N GLY A 101 0.28 1.63 0.26
CA GLY A 101 -0.23 0.32 0.62
C GLY A 101 -0.32 0.11 2.12
N LEU A 102 -1.20 -0.79 2.54
CA LEU A 102 -1.34 -1.17 3.96
C LEU A 102 -1.01 -2.64 4.17
N LYS A 103 -0.33 -2.93 5.28
CA LYS A 103 -0.25 -4.29 5.84
C LYS A 103 -1.20 -4.39 7.01
N ILE A 104 -2.33 -5.04 6.78
CA ILE A 104 -3.30 -5.42 7.79
C ILE A 104 -2.85 -6.74 8.41
N GLU A 105 -1.79 -6.68 9.21
CA GLU A 105 -0.95 -7.85 9.51
C GLU A 105 -0.87 -8.24 10.98
N ASN A 106 -1.80 -7.74 11.80
CA ASN A 106 -1.94 -8.14 13.19
C ASN A 106 -3.40 -8.02 13.61
N ARG A 107 -3.73 -8.51 14.81
CA ARG A 107 -5.10 -8.51 15.34
C ARG A 107 -5.73 -7.11 15.41
N HIS A 108 -4.98 -6.09 15.82
CA HIS A 108 -5.47 -4.72 15.94
C HIS A 108 -5.74 -4.08 14.58
N ALA A 109 -4.84 -4.27 13.62
CA ALA A 109 -5.06 -3.85 12.24
C ALA A 109 -6.27 -4.56 11.62
N LEU A 110 -6.44 -5.86 11.90
CA LEU A 110 -7.56 -6.64 11.38
C LEU A 110 -8.91 -6.16 11.94
N GLU A 111 -8.97 -5.75 13.20
CA GLU A 111 -10.17 -5.15 13.81
C GLU A 111 -10.65 -3.91 13.03
N ASN A 112 -9.70 -3.11 12.51
CA ASN A 112 -9.96 -1.87 11.79
C ASN A 112 -9.86 -1.99 10.25
N ALA A 113 -9.76 -3.22 9.72
CA ALA A 113 -9.42 -3.45 8.32
C ALA A 113 -10.29 -2.63 7.35
N GLU A 114 -11.60 -2.68 7.51
CA GLU A 114 -12.58 -2.00 6.65
C GLU A 114 -12.44 -0.47 6.71
N ALA A 115 -12.19 0.08 7.90
CA ALA A 115 -12.01 1.52 8.08
C ALA A 115 -10.68 1.97 7.45
N SER A 116 -9.58 1.27 7.75
CA SER A 116 -8.24 1.62 7.26
C SER A 116 -8.12 1.51 5.73
N VAL A 117 -8.67 0.47 5.10
CA VAL A 117 -8.62 0.32 3.63
C VAL A 117 -9.54 1.31 2.91
N SER A 118 -10.52 1.88 3.59
CA SER A 118 -11.42 2.90 3.04
C SER A 118 -10.86 4.32 3.17
N VAL A 119 -9.69 4.50 3.81
CA VAL A 119 -9.06 5.82 3.93
C VAL A 119 -8.73 6.35 2.53
N PRO A 120 -9.21 7.55 2.15
CA PRO A 120 -8.94 8.10 0.84
C PRO A 120 -7.43 8.23 0.57
N GLY A 121 -6.99 7.78 -0.62
CA GLY A 121 -5.58 7.77 -1.02
C GLY A 121 -4.84 6.44 -0.78
N VAL A 122 -5.48 5.47 -0.14
CA VAL A 122 -4.95 4.09 -0.09
C VAL A 122 -5.12 3.44 -1.45
N GLY A 123 -4.03 2.92 -2.00
CA GLY A 123 -4.00 2.30 -3.33
C GLY A 123 -4.07 0.77 -3.32
N PHE A 124 -3.74 0.11 -2.22
CA PHE A 124 -3.90 -1.34 -2.05
C PHE A 124 -3.74 -1.75 -0.58
N ALA A 125 -4.09 -3.01 -0.26
CA ALA A 125 -3.73 -3.60 1.02
C ALA A 125 -3.39 -5.09 0.91
N GLU A 126 -2.63 -5.58 1.88
CA GLU A 126 -2.35 -6.99 2.12
C GLU A 126 -2.66 -7.37 3.57
N TRP A 127 -2.62 -8.67 3.87
CA TRP A 127 -2.89 -9.21 5.20
C TRP A 127 -1.63 -9.66 5.97
N GLY A 128 -0.43 -9.53 5.37
CA GLY A 128 0.85 -9.84 6.01
C GLY A 128 0.89 -11.21 6.69
N PRO A 129 0.90 -12.33 5.95
CA PRO A 129 0.76 -13.67 6.52
C PRO A 129 1.74 -14.00 7.64
N GLY A 130 2.99 -13.54 7.51
CA GLY A 130 4.06 -13.75 8.49
C GLY A 130 3.71 -13.11 9.83
N ASP A 131 3.56 -11.80 9.85
CA ASP A 131 3.26 -11.03 11.07
C ASP A 131 1.89 -11.37 11.64
N MET A 132 0.90 -11.71 10.79
CA MET A 132 -0.42 -12.14 11.27
C MET A 132 -0.31 -13.43 12.10
N SER A 133 0.52 -14.37 11.65
CA SER A 133 0.77 -15.61 12.40
C SER A 133 1.50 -15.38 13.72
N LEU A 134 2.42 -14.42 13.77
CA LEU A 134 3.07 -14.00 15.01
C LEU A 134 2.04 -13.35 15.96
N SER A 135 1.14 -12.50 15.43
CA SER A 135 0.12 -11.82 16.22
C SER A 135 -0.88 -12.77 16.88
N TYR A 136 -1.26 -13.84 16.18
CA TYR A 136 -2.12 -14.91 16.72
C TYR A 136 -1.34 -16.01 17.47
N ASN A 137 -0.01 -15.98 17.46
CA ASN A 137 0.86 -17.02 18.02
C ASN A 137 0.52 -18.43 17.47
N VAL A 138 0.43 -18.54 16.15
CA VAL A 138 0.13 -19.80 15.44
C VAL A 138 1.18 -20.10 14.37
N ASN A 139 1.38 -21.38 14.05
CA ASN A 139 2.28 -21.79 12.98
C ASN A 139 1.52 -21.85 11.65
N ARG A 140 1.97 -21.08 10.65
CA ARG A 140 1.35 -21.03 9.30
C ARG A 140 1.32 -22.38 8.59
N ARG A 141 2.28 -23.27 8.86
CA ARG A 141 2.36 -24.58 8.19
C ARG A 141 1.18 -25.48 8.53
N ASP A 142 0.51 -25.21 9.65
CA ASP A 142 -0.64 -25.97 10.11
C ASP A 142 -1.96 -25.48 9.49
N ASN A 143 -1.91 -24.47 8.61
CA ASN A 143 -3.06 -23.83 7.96
C ASN A 143 -4.19 -23.48 8.96
N PRO A 144 -3.89 -22.76 10.05
CA PRO A 144 -4.88 -22.47 11.07
C PRO A 144 -6.02 -21.60 10.50
N GLN A 145 -7.26 -21.97 10.83
CA GLN A 145 -8.47 -21.31 10.31
C GLN A 145 -8.46 -19.78 10.53
N VAL A 146 -7.91 -19.32 11.67
CA VAL A 146 -7.81 -17.89 11.99
C VAL A 146 -7.03 -17.09 10.93
N LEU A 147 -6.03 -17.69 10.26
CA LEU A 147 -5.28 -17.02 9.21
C LEU A 147 -6.04 -17.02 7.88
N ALA A 148 -6.79 -18.09 7.59
CA ALA A 148 -7.69 -18.14 6.43
C ALA A 148 -8.80 -17.09 6.57
N ASP A 149 -9.38 -16.96 7.76
CA ASP A 149 -10.40 -15.96 8.08
C ASP A 149 -9.84 -14.53 7.98
N ALA A 150 -8.64 -14.30 8.50
CA ALA A 150 -7.97 -13.00 8.40
C ALA A 150 -7.73 -12.59 6.94
N ARG A 151 -7.17 -13.49 6.12
CA ARG A 151 -6.99 -13.24 4.67
C ARG A 151 -8.33 -12.93 4.00
N THR A 152 -9.36 -13.74 4.28
CA THR A 152 -10.68 -13.60 3.68
C THR A 152 -11.31 -12.25 4.03
N ARG A 153 -11.18 -11.81 5.28
CA ARG A 153 -11.68 -10.51 5.72
C ARG A 153 -10.98 -9.35 5.01
N VAL A 154 -9.66 -9.37 4.91
CA VAL A 154 -8.91 -8.28 4.23
C VAL A 154 -9.21 -8.25 2.73
N LEU A 155 -9.33 -9.40 2.07
CA LEU A 155 -9.79 -9.48 0.68
C LEU A 155 -11.20 -8.89 0.51
N ALA A 156 -12.14 -9.23 1.40
CA ALA A 156 -13.49 -8.69 1.35
C ALA A 156 -13.51 -7.17 1.58
N ALA A 157 -12.72 -6.68 2.55
CA ALA A 157 -12.61 -5.26 2.88
C ALA A 157 -12.04 -4.43 1.71
N THR A 158 -10.94 -4.90 1.10
CA THR A 158 -10.34 -4.25 -0.09
C THR A 158 -11.29 -4.24 -1.28
N LYS A 159 -12.02 -5.34 -1.52
CA LYS A 159 -13.06 -5.42 -2.56
C LYS A 159 -14.19 -4.42 -2.30
N ALA A 160 -14.65 -4.28 -1.07
CA ALA A 160 -15.69 -3.33 -0.69
C ALA A 160 -15.24 -1.87 -0.85
N ALA A 161 -13.98 -1.58 -0.52
CA ALA A 161 -13.37 -0.26 -0.73
C ALA A 161 -13.00 0.03 -2.19
N GLY A 162 -13.05 -0.96 -3.08
CA GLY A 162 -12.69 -0.81 -4.49
C GLY A 162 -11.19 -0.69 -4.75
N ILE A 163 -10.35 -1.14 -3.81
CA ILE A 163 -8.88 -1.12 -3.96
C ILE A 163 -8.32 -2.53 -4.23
N PRO A 164 -7.20 -2.65 -4.96
CA PRO A 164 -6.46 -3.89 -5.13
C PRO A 164 -6.12 -4.61 -3.81
N PHE A 165 -6.36 -5.93 -3.79
CA PHE A 165 -5.79 -6.82 -2.79
C PHE A 165 -4.44 -7.38 -3.28
N LEU A 166 -3.44 -7.32 -2.40
CA LEU A 166 -2.14 -7.95 -2.59
C LEU A 166 -2.09 -9.29 -1.85
N ASN A 167 -1.68 -10.34 -2.56
CA ASN A 167 -1.46 -11.65 -1.99
C ASN A 167 -0.21 -12.33 -2.57
N GLN A 168 0.33 -13.32 -1.86
CA GLN A 168 1.33 -14.23 -2.43
C GLN A 168 0.68 -15.09 -3.53
N MET A 169 1.41 -15.30 -4.62
CA MET A 169 1.00 -16.18 -5.71
C MET A 169 2.23 -16.74 -6.45
N ASN A 170 2.02 -17.84 -7.17
CA ASN A 170 3.03 -18.56 -7.93
C ASN A 170 2.43 -19.10 -9.23
N ALA A 171 3.21 -19.83 -10.05
CA ALA A 171 2.78 -20.36 -11.34
C ALA A 171 1.55 -21.30 -11.25
N GLU A 172 1.35 -21.96 -10.12
CA GLU A 172 0.23 -22.87 -9.89
C GLU A 172 -1.04 -22.14 -9.46
N THR A 173 -0.91 -20.99 -8.79
CA THR A 173 -2.03 -20.28 -8.13
C THR A 173 -2.44 -18.98 -8.82
N ILE A 174 -1.63 -18.44 -9.74
CA ILE A 174 -1.84 -17.13 -10.39
C ILE A 174 -3.23 -16.97 -11.01
N GLU A 175 -3.73 -17.95 -11.75
CA GLU A 175 -5.02 -17.87 -12.45
C GLU A 175 -6.19 -17.82 -11.45
N ALA A 176 -6.19 -18.74 -10.49
CA ALA A 176 -7.19 -18.75 -9.42
C ALA A 176 -7.17 -17.48 -8.56
N MET A 177 -5.98 -16.93 -8.29
CA MET A 177 -5.83 -15.67 -7.54
C MET A 177 -6.40 -14.48 -8.33
N ILE A 178 -6.17 -14.43 -9.65
CA ILE A 178 -6.76 -13.42 -10.53
C ILE A 178 -8.29 -13.52 -10.52
N ASP A 179 -8.85 -14.73 -10.63
CA ASP A 179 -10.29 -14.96 -10.61
C ASP A 179 -10.93 -14.55 -9.28
N GLU A 180 -10.25 -14.82 -8.17
CA GLU A 180 -10.68 -14.43 -6.82
C GLU A 180 -10.70 -12.91 -6.62
N GLY A 181 -9.92 -12.17 -7.41
CA GLY A 181 -9.86 -10.71 -7.36
C GLY A 181 -8.51 -10.14 -6.90
N VAL A 182 -7.48 -10.97 -6.70
CA VAL A 182 -6.11 -10.49 -6.44
C VAL A 182 -5.61 -9.72 -7.65
N ARG A 183 -4.99 -8.56 -7.41
CA ARG A 183 -4.45 -7.70 -8.47
C ARG A 183 -2.97 -7.36 -8.29
N ILE A 184 -2.40 -7.62 -7.11
CA ILE A 184 -0.97 -7.41 -6.84
C ILE A 184 -0.36 -8.70 -6.28
N GLY A 185 0.76 -9.14 -6.87
CA GLY A 185 1.49 -10.33 -6.45
C GLY A 185 2.74 -9.97 -5.66
N ALA A 186 2.89 -10.56 -4.48
CA ALA A 186 4.14 -10.45 -3.73
C ALA A 186 5.23 -11.35 -4.33
N ASN A 187 6.20 -10.73 -5.01
CA ASN A 187 7.39 -11.37 -5.57
C ASN A 187 7.12 -12.66 -6.40
N PRO A 188 6.17 -12.66 -7.35
CA PRO A 188 5.82 -13.88 -8.10
C PRO A 188 6.87 -14.25 -9.18
N GLY A 189 7.72 -13.30 -9.58
CA GLY A 189 8.66 -13.47 -10.69
C GLY A 189 8.07 -13.08 -12.05
N ALA A 190 8.95 -12.84 -13.04
CA ALA A 190 8.57 -12.39 -14.38
C ALA A 190 7.70 -13.42 -15.12
N ASP A 191 8.04 -14.70 -15.03
CA ASP A 191 7.32 -15.77 -15.73
C ASP A 191 5.87 -15.91 -15.25
N VAL A 192 5.65 -15.80 -13.93
CA VAL A 192 4.31 -15.84 -13.33
C VAL A 192 3.51 -14.59 -13.72
N ALA A 193 4.15 -13.42 -13.77
CA ALA A 193 3.51 -12.20 -14.26
C ALA A 193 3.09 -12.34 -15.75
N ASP A 194 3.93 -12.95 -16.59
CA ASP A 194 3.62 -13.23 -17.99
C ASP A 194 2.48 -14.23 -18.15
N GLN A 195 2.44 -15.28 -17.33
CA GLN A 195 1.30 -16.20 -17.29
C GLN A 195 0.01 -15.45 -16.96
N GLY A 196 0.00 -14.61 -15.92
CA GLY A 196 -1.15 -13.79 -15.56
C GLY A 196 -1.60 -12.83 -16.68
N ARG A 197 -0.65 -12.22 -17.41
CA ARG A 197 -0.94 -11.38 -18.59
C ARG A 197 -1.63 -12.18 -19.71
N ARG A 198 -1.11 -13.37 -20.03
CA ARG A 198 -1.71 -14.26 -21.03
C ARG A 198 -3.12 -14.70 -20.61
N TYR A 199 -3.28 -15.11 -19.35
CA TYR A 199 -4.56 -15.53 -18.78
C TYR A 199 -5.63 -14.43 -18.90
N THR A 200 -5.26 -13.19 -18.60
CA THR A 200 -6.17 -12.03 -18.67
C THR A 200 -6.31 -11.42 -20.05
N ASN A 201 -5.67 -12.00 -21.08
CA ASN A 201 -5.57 -11.43 -22.42
C ASN A 201 -5.08 -9.96 -22.42
N ARG A 202 -4.27 -9.58 -21.42
CA ARG A 202 -3.78 -8.21 -21.26
C ARG A 202 -2.80 -7.89 -22.38
N ARG A 203 -3.25 -7.07 -23.32
CA ARG A 203 -2.38 -6.49 -24.36
C ARG A 203 -1.59 -5.36 -23.71
N MET A 204 -0.26 -5.51 -23.61
CA MET A 204 0.66 -4.39 -23.39
C MET A 204 0.28 -3.25 -24.38
N PRO A 205 0.37 -1.97 -23.99
CA PRO A 205 1.66 -1.35 -23.72
C PRO A 205 1.72 -0.57 -22.40
N TRP A 206 2.84 -0.76 -21.71
CA TRP A 206 3.59 0.27 -21.02
C TRP A 206 5.06 0.02 -21.33
#